data_AF-A0A7C5ZT78-F1
#
_entry.id   AF-A0A7C5ZT78-F1
#
_cell.length_a   1.000
_cell.length_b   1.000
_cell.length_c   1.000
_cell.angle_alpha   90.00
_cell.angle_beta   90.00
_cell.angle_gamma   90.00
#
_symmetry.space_group_name_H-M   'P 1'
#
loop_
_entity.id
_entity.type
_entity.pdbx_description
1 polymer ?
#
loop_
_entity_poly.entity_id
_entity_poly.type
_entity_poly.pdbx_seq_one_letter_code
_entity_poly.pdbx_strand_id
1 'polypeptide(L)'
;MAKSATASKATLFGTAISILTAGTTLIRDNFNAGLACLIVGIVLLAFWSYLIDREARSEAVKAVEKAFKKLELELKGEKHES
;
A
#
# COMPACT_ATOMS: atom_id res chain seq x y z
N MET A 1 1.52 11.82 -14.37
CA MET A 1 0.81 10.52 -14.41
C MET A 1 0.50 9.92 -13.03
N ALA A 2 0.43 10.71 -11.94
CA ALA A 2 0.20 10.18 -10.58
C ALA A 2 -1.28 9.97 -10.21
N LYS A 3 -2.22 10.69 -10.84
CA LYS A 3 -3.67 10.59 -10.53
C LYS A 3 -4.29 9.21 -10.84
N SER A 4 -3.74 8.47 -11.80
CA SER A 4 -4.26 7.15 -12.19
C SER A 4 -3.98 6.06 -11.15
N ALA A 5 -2.84 6.15 -10.45
CA ALA A 5 -2.45 5.13 -9.47
C ALA A 5 -3.30 5.23 -8.19
N THR A 6 -3.59 6.44 -7.73
CA THR A 6 -4.43 6.66 -6.54
C THR A 6 -5.89 6.31 -6.79
N ALA A 7 -6.42 6.64 -7.98
CA ALA A 7 -7.77 6.25 -8.37
C ALA A 7 -7.92 4.72 -8.46
N SER A 8 -6.97 4.04 -9.10
CA SER A 8 -6.95 2.56 -9.17
C SER A 8 -6.87 1.91 -7.79
N LYS A 9 -6.07 2.47 -6.87
CA LYS A 9 -5.96 1.97 -5.49
C LYS A 9 -7.24 2.15 -4.68
N ALA A 10 -7.93 3.28 -4.83
CA ALA A 10 -9.21 3.52 -4.19
C ALA A 10 -10.32 2.60 -4.74
N THR A 11 -10.33 2.35 -6.05
CA THR A 11 -11.26 1.38 -6.66
C THR A 11 -11.05 -0.03 -6.13
N LEU A 12 -9.80 -0.49 -5.99
CA LEU A 12 -9.49 -1.81 -5.43
C LEU A 12 -9.98 -1.97 -3.99
N PHE A 13 -9.82 -0.95 -3.16
CA PHE A 13 -10.32 -0.95 -1.78
C PHE A 13 -11.85 -1.00 -1.73
N GLY A 14 -12.52 -0.21 -2.58
CA GLY A 14 -13.99 -0.24 -2.71
C GLY A 14 -14.52 -1.60 -3.18
N THR A 15 -13.81 -2.25 -4.11
CA THR A 15 -14.16 -3.60 -4.57
C THR A 15 -14.02 -4.63 -3.44
N ALA A 16 -12.96 -4.57 -2.64
CA ALA A 16 -12.77 -5.49 -1.52
C ALA A 16 -13.88 -5.35 -0.46
N ILE A 17 -14.29 -4.11 -0.13
CA ILE A 17 -15.42 -3.87 0.78
C ILE A 17 -16.71 -4.43 0.20
N SER A 18 -16.98 -4.18 -1.09
CA SER A 18 -18.20 -4.67 -1.75
C SER A 18 -18.28 -6.20 -1.75
N ILE A 19 -17.16 -6.88 -1.97
CA ILE A 19 -17.06 -8.35 -1.90
C ILE A 19 -17.33 -8.85 -0.48
N LEU A 20 -16.82 -8.17 0.55
CA LEU A 20 -17.10 -8.52 1.95
C LEU A 20 -18.58 -8.37 2.27
N THR A 21 -19.20 -7.26 1.85
CA THR A 21 -20.64 -7.02 2.04
C THR A 21 -21.51 -8.04 1.28
N ALA A 22 -21.12 -8.42 0.06
CA ALA A 22 -21.79 -9.47 -0.68
C ALA A 22 -21.63 -10.82 0.04
N GLY A 23 -20.44 -11.14 0.55
CA GLY A 23 -20.15 -12.38 1.27
C GLY A 23 -20.94 -12.54 2.57
N THR A 24 -21.08 -11.48 3.37
CA THR A 24 -21.90 -11.52 4.60
C THR A 24 -23.38 -11.73 4.29
N THR A 25 -23.87 -11.21 3.17
CA THR A 25 -25.26 -11.39 2.73
C THR A 25 -25.48 -12.81 2.23
N LEU A 26 -24.56 -13.32 1.40
CA LEU A 26 -24.62 -14.66 0.82
C LEU A 26 -24.45 -15.80 1.84
N ILE A 27 -23.82 -15.56 2.99
CA ILE A 27 -23.61 -16.60 4.00
C ILE A 27 -24.93 -17.19 4.52
N ARG A 28 -26.03 -16.41 4.46
CA ARG A 28 -27.36 -16.85 4.88
C ARG A 28 -27.99 -17.84 3.92
N ASP A 29 -27.73 -17.70 2.62
CA ASP A 29 -28.35 -18.53 1.57
C ASP A 29 -27.42 -19.65 1.09
N ASN A 30 -26.10 -19.39 1.07
CA ASN A 30 -25.07 -20.35 0.68
C ASN A 30 -23.78 -20.08 1.45
N PHE A 31 -23.60 -20.82 2.54
CA PHE A 31 -22.46 -20.67 3.45
C PHE A 31 -21.11 -20.74 2.74
N ASN A 32 -20.93 -21.70 1.82
CA ASN A 32 -19.65 -21.88 1.11
C ASN A 32 -19.35 -20.70 0.18
N ALA A 33 -20.35 -20.20 -0.56
CA ALA A 33 -20.18 -19.05 -1.43
C ALA A 33 -19.91 -17.76 -0.63
N GLY A 34 -20.66 -17.54 0.46
CA GLY A 34 -20.45 -16.39 1.34
C GLY A 34 -19.07 -16.42 2.02
N LEU A 35 -18.64 -17.58 2.53
CA LEU A 35 -17.32 -17.76 3.13
C LEU A 35 -16.20 -17.53 2.11
N ALA A 36 -16.34 -18.02 0.87
CA ALA A 36 -15.38 -17.77 -0.19
C ALA A 36 -15.26 -16.27 -0.51
N CYS A 37 -16.38 -15.55 -0.62
CA CYS A 37 -16.36 -14.10 -0.81
C CYS A 37 -15.68 -13.37 0.36
N LEU A 38 -15.93 -13.78 1.60
CA LEU A 38 -15.28 -13.18 2.77
C LEU A 38 -13.77 -13.38 2.75
N ILE A 39 -13.30 -14.61 2.49
CA ILE A 39 -11.88 -14.92 2.39
C ILE A 39 -11.23 -14.10 1.28
N VAL A 40 -11.84 -14.05 0.10
CA VAL A 40 -11.32 -13.27 -1.04
C VAL A 40 -11.22 -11.78 -0.70
N GLY A 41 -12.25 -11.21 -0.06
CA GLY A 41 -12.23 -9.82 0.38
C GLY A 41 -11.10 -9.52 1.37
N ILE A 42 -10.88 -10.41 2.35
CA ILE A 42 -9.78 -10.27 3.33
C ILE A 42 -8.41 -10.35 2.66
N VAL A 43 -8.21 -11.30 1.74
CA VAL A 43 -6.94 -11.46 1.02
C VAL A 43 -6.64 -10.22 0.18
N LEU A 44 -7.64 -9.63 -0.48
CA LEU A 44 -7.47 -8.39 -1.24
C LEU A 44 -7.05 -7.23 -0.34
N LEU A 45 -7.63 -7.08 0.85
CA LEU A 45 -7.24 -6.05 1.83
C LEU A 45 -5.82 -6.25 2.36
N ALA A 46 -5.44 -7.50 2.65
CA ALA A 46 -4.09 -7.83 3.12
C ALA A 46 -3.04 -7.55 2.05
N PHE A 47 -3.31 -7.96 0.80
CA PHE A 47 -2.43 -7.70 -0.34
C PHE A 47 -2.27 -6.20 -0.58
N TRP A 48 -3.36 -5.44 -0.49
CA TRP A 48 -3.31 -3.99 -0.65
C TRP A 48 -2.52 -3.29 0.46
N SER A 49 -2.73 -3.70 1.72
CA SER A 49 -1.93 -3.22 2.86
C SER A 49 -0.43 -3.48 2.66
N TYR A 50 -0.08 -4.66 2.13
CA TYR A 50 1.30 -4.99 1.79
C TYR A 50 1.89 -4.08 0.70
N LEU A 51 1.12 -3.77 -0.36
CA LEU A 51 1.56 -2.86 -1.41
C LEU A 51 1.85 -1.45 -0.87
N ILE A 52 0.99 -0.95 0.03
CA ILE A 52 1.18 0.36 0.66
C ILE A 52 2.41 0.35 1.56
N ASP A 53 2.59 -0.66 2.40
CA ASP A 53 3.77 -0.77 3.26
C ASP A 53 5.06 -0.81 2.43
N ARG A 54 5.04 -1.55 1.32
CA ARG A 54 6.18 -1.64 0.40
C ARG A 54 6.49 -0.31 -0.29
N GLU A 55 5.47 0.43 -0.72
CA GLU A 55 5.66 1.77 -1.29
C GLU A 55 6.17 2.76 -0.24
N ALA A 56 5.60 2.76 0.97
CA ALA A 56 6.03 3.60 2.08
C ALA A 56 7.50 3.34 2.46
N ARG A 57 7.91 2.07 2.53
CA ARG A 57 9.32 1.70 2.74
C ARG A 57 10.21 2.18 1.60
N SER A 58 9.77 2.09 0.34
CA SER A 58 10.56 2.55 -0.80
C SER A 58 10.77 4.08 -0.79
N GLU A 59 9.74 4.84 -0.41
CA GLU A 59 9.83 6.29 -0.25
C GLU A 59 10.73 6.68 0.94
N ALA A 60 10.61 5.97 2.07
CA ALA A 60 11.47 6.18 3.23
C ALA A 60 12.96 5.93 2.90
N VAL A 61 13.27 4.85 2.18
CA VAL A 61 14.66 4.54 1.76
C VAL A 61 15.20 5.63 0.83
N LYS A 62 14.40 6.12 -0.12
CA LYS A 62 14.82 7.23 -1.01
C LYS A 62 15.03 8.54 -0.23
N ALA A 63 14.20 8.84 0.75
CA ALA A 63 14.36 10.01 1.61
C ALA A 63 15.64 9.92 2.45
N VAL A 64 15.92 8.74 3.01
CA VAL A 64 17.14 8.46 3.78
C VAL A 64 18.39 8.55 2.90
N GLU A 65 18.38 7.98 1.70
CA GLU A 65 19.52 8.06 0.77
C GLU A 65 19.79 9.51 0.34
N LYS A 66 18.73 10.30 0.12
CA LYS A 66 18.85 11.74 -0.20
C LYS A 66 19.38 12.55 0.98
N ALA A 67 18.96 12.22 2.21
CA ALA A 67 19.48 12.83 3.43
C ALA A 67 20.97 12.49 3.63
N PHE A 68 21.37 11.22 3.43
CA PHE A 68 22.77 10.79 3.50
C PHE A 68 23.66 11.49 2.46
N LYS A 69 23.22 11.58 1.20
CA LYS A 69 23.95 12.30 0.15
C LYS A 69 24.11 13.80 0.48
N LYS A 70 23.10 14.41 1.10
CA LYS A 70 23.16 15.80 1.53
C LYS A 70 24.16 15.99 2.68
N LEU A 71 24.16 15.08 3.65
CA LEU A 71 25.11 15.05 4.77
C LEU A 71 26.55 14.85 4.28
N GLU A 72 26.77 13.97 3.30
CA GLU A 72 28.09 13.73 2.72
C GLU A 72 28.64 14.94 1.95
N LEU A 73 27.75 15.72 1.32
CA LEU A 73 28.10 16.98 0.66
C LEU A 73 28.45 18.09 1.67
N GLU A 74 27.72 18.19 2.77
CA GLU A 74 28.02 19.14 3.85
C GLU A 74 29.37 18.80 4.53
N LEU A 75 29.63 17.52 4.82
CA LEU A 75 30.91 17.05 5.38
C LEU A 75 32.11 17.22 4.42
N LYS A 76 31.89 17.14 3.10
CA LYS A 76 32.94 17.44 2.10
C LYS A 76 33.18 18.94 1.94
N GLY A 77 32.16 19.77 2.15
CA GLY A 77 32.29 21.23 2.17
C GLY A 77 33.16 21.72 3.34
N GLU A 78 32.97 21.16 4.53
CA GLU A 78 33.75 21.51 5.73
C GLU A 78 35.25 21.18 5.60
N LYS A 79 35.60 20.13 4.87
CA LYS A 79 37.01 19.73 4.66
C LYS A 79 37.81 20.65 3.73
N HIS A 80 37.16 21.59 3.04
CA HIS A 80 37.84 22.53 2.14
C HIS A 80 38.04 23.92 2.73
N GLU A 81 37.56 24.18 3.96
CA GLU A 81 37.73 25.46 4.67
C GLU A 81 38.74 25.42 5.83
N SER A 82 39.48 24.32 6.02
CA SER A 82 40.58 24.21 7.01
C SER A 82 41.96 24.21 6.35
#